data_AF-A0A495AIG8-F1
#
_entry.id   AF-A0A495AIG8-F1
#
_cell.length_a   1.000
_cell.length_b   1.000
_cell.length_c   1.000
_cell.angle_alpha   90.00
_cell.angle_beta   90.00
_cell.angle_gamma   90.00
#
_symmetry.space_group_name_H-M   'P 1'
#
loop_
_entity.id
_entity.type
_entity.pdbx_description
1 polymer ?
#
loop_
_entity_poly.entity_id
_entity_poly.type
_entity_poly.pdbx_seq_one_letter_code
_entity_poly.pdbx_strand_id
1 'polypeptide(L)'
;MTYAWLTIAIVAEVIATTALKLSEGFSRLWPSVATVLFYAVAFYCLSLTMRTIPTGVIYAIWSGAGIVLIGTVGWLFLGQKLDWPALAG
;
A
#
# COMPACT_ATOMS: atom_id res chain seq x y z
N MET A 1 10.68 13.20 11.74
CA MET A 1 10.80 13.08 10.27
C MET A 1 10.58 11.65 9.78
N THR A 2 11.07 10.62 10.46
CA THR A 2 10.88 9.20 10.08
C THR A 2 9.42 8.77 9.87
N TYR A 3 8.49 9.20 10.73
CA TYR A 3 7.06 8.88 10.55
C TYR A 3 6.47 9.44 9.24
N ALA A 4 6.95 10.59 8.75
CA ALA A 4 6.47 11.16 7.49
C ALA A 4 6.88 10.31 6.28
N TRP A 5 8.10 9.75 6.28
CA TRP A 5 8.55 8.79 5.28
C TRP A 5 7.72 7.51 5.31
N LEU A 6 7.28 7.08 6.50
CA LEU A 6 6.42 5.92 6.70
C LEU A 6 5.03 6.17 6.10
N THR A 7 4.45 7.34 6.34
CA THR A 7 3.18 7.75 5.72
C THR A 7 3.28 7.81 4.20
N ILE A 8 4.35 8.40 3.66
CA ILE A 8 4.58 8.46 2.21
C ILE A 8 4.74 7.06 1.62
N ALA A 9 5.47 6.17 2.30
CA ALA A 9 5.64 4.78 1.87
C ALA A 9 4.29 4.06 1.76
N ILE A 10 3.43 4.21 2.78
CA ILE A 10 2.10 3.59 2.79
C ILE A 10 1.22 4.16 1.67
N VAL A 11 1.21 5.48 1.46
CA VAL A 11 0.43 6.09 0.37
C VAL A 11 0.91 5.60 -1.00
N ALA A 12 2.23 5.54 -1.20
CA ALA A 12 2.82 5.01 -2.43
C ALA A 12 2.46 3.53 -2.64
N GLU A 13 2.49 2.72 -1.58
CA GLU A 13 2.06 1.33 -1.63
C GLU A 13 0.59 1.20 -2.03
N VAL A 14 -0.30 1.97 -1.41
CA VAL A 14 -1.73 1.94 -1.74
C VAL A 14 -1.98 2.31 -3.21
N ILE A 15 -1.26 3.31 -3.73
CA ILE A 15 -1.30 3.66 -5.15
C ILE A 15 -0.78 2.50 -6.01
N ALA A 16 0.32 1.85 -5.60
CA ALA A 16 0.86 0.68 -6.30
C ALA A 16 -0.12 -0.49 -6.31
N THR A 17 -0.75 -0.83 -5.18
CA THR A 17 -1.74 -1.91 -5.07
C THR A 17 -2.98 -1.62 -5.92
N THR A 18 -3.40 -0.35 -5.97
CA THR A 18 -4.52 0.08 -6.80
C THR A 18 -4.18 -0.03 -8.28
N ALA A 19 -3.02 0.48 -8.68
CA ALA A 19 -2.51 0.36 -10.05
C ALA A 19 -2.32 -1.10 -10.47
N LEU A 20 -1.87 -1.97 -9.56
CA LEU A 20 -1.73 -3.41 -9.79
C LEU A 20 -3.08 -4.02 -10.14
N LYS A 21 -4.14 -3.63 -9.42
CA LYS A 21 -5.47 -4.16 -9.68
C LYS A 21 -6.08 -3.62 -10.97
N LEU A 22 -5.79 -2.36 -11.32
CA LEU A 22 -6.10 -1.79 -12.63
C LEU A 22 -5.29 -2.40 -13.78
N SER A 23 -4.15 -3.05 -13.50
CA SER A 23 -3.34 -3.69 -14.53
C SER A 23 -3.96 -4.99 -15.08
N GLU A 24 -5.04 -5.49 -14.47
CA GLU A 24 -5.67 -6.79 -14.79
C GLU A 24 -4.66 -7.93 -14.90
N GLY A 25 -3.74 -8.02 -13.93
CA GLY A 25 -2.70 -9.05 -13.92
C GLY A 25 -1.61 -8.81 -14.97
N PHE A 26 -1.15 -7.58 -15.11
CA PHE A 26 -0.12 -7.12 -16.06
C PHE A 26 -0.52 -7.00 -17.53
N SER A 27 -1.82 -7.12 -17.86
CA SER A 27 -2.32 -7.00 -19.24
C SER A 27 -2.13 -5.58 -19.82
N ARG A 28 -2.13 -4.54 -18.98
CA ARG A 28 -1.87 -3.15 -19.40
C ARG A 28 -0.47 -2.66 -18.98
N LEU A 29 0.37 -2.34 -19.97
CA LEU A 29 1.76 -1.89 -19.77
C LEU A 29 1.90 -0.64 -18.89
N TRP A 30 1.08 0.39 -19.10
CA TRP A 30 1.13 1.65 -18.34
C TRP A 30 0.90 1.49 -16.82
N PRO A 31 -0.21 0.89 -16.35
CA PRO A 31 -0.43 0.66 -14.92
C PRO A 31 0.56 -0.36 -14.32
N SER A 32 1.07 -1.31 -15.09
CA SER A 32 2.14 -2.22 -14.64
C SER A 32 3.43 -1.49 -14.31
N VAL A 33 3.89 -0.59 -15.19
CA VAL A 33 5.10 0.22 -14.94
C VAL A 33 4.90 1.14 -13.75
N ALA A 34 3.73 1.78 -13.63
CA ALA A 34 3.40 2.60 -12.48
C ALA A 34 3.44 1.79 -11.18
N THR A 35 2.88 0.57 -11.17
CA THR A 35 2.89 -0.33 -10.01
C THR A 35 4.31 -0.59 -9.52
N VAL A 36 5.22 -0.97 -10.43
CA VAL A 36 6.62 -1.29 -10.07
C VAL A 36 7.34 -0.05 -9.54
N LEU A 37 7.15 1.12 -10.18
CA LEU A 37 7.74 2.38 -9.73
C LEU A 37 7.25 2.78 -8.33
N PHE A 38 5.95 2.74 -8.09
CA PHE A 38 5.39 3.10 -6.78
C PHE A 38 5.77 2.10 -5.69
N TYR A 39 5.83 0.80 -5.99
CA TYR A 39 6.36 -0.20 -5.05
C TYR A 39 7.82 0.03 -4.71
N ALA A 40 8.65 0.38 -5.70
CA ALA A 40 10.06 0.68 -5.47
C ALA A 40 10.23 1.91 -4.56
N VAL A 41 9.44 2.97 -4.79
CA VAL A 41 9.44 4.18 -3.95
C VAL A 41 8.95 3.87 -2.53
N ALA A 42 7.88 3.07 -2.40
CA ALA A 42 7.36 2.65 -1.10
C ALA A 42 8.41 1.87 -0.30
N PHE A 43 9.04 0.87 -0.91
CA PHE A 43 10.10 0.08 -0.29
C PHE A 43 11.33 0.92 0.06
N TYR A 44 11.70 1.88 -0.79
CA TYR A 44 12.82 2.77 -0.53
C TYR A 44 12.56 3.65 0.70
N CYS A 45 11.38 4.27 0.78
CA CYS A 45 10.97 5.06 1.94
C CYS A 45 10.89 4.20 3.21
N LEU A 46 10.40 2.97 3.10
CA LEU A 46 10.30 2.03 4.21
C LEU A 46 11.69 1.56 4.70
N SER A 47 12.62 1.32 3.77
CA SER A 47 14.01 1.03 4.11
C SER A 47 14.67 2.18 4.87
N LEU A 48 14.35 3.42 4.50
CA LEU A 48 14.85 4.60 5.19
C LEU A 48 14.30 4.72 6.63
N THR A 49 13.04 4.35 6.86
CA THR A 49 12.44 4.37 8.19
C THR A 49 12.96 3.25 9.10
N MET A 50 13.28 2.09 8.53
CA MET A 50 13.90 0.95 9.23
C MET A 50 15.27 1.25 9.85
N ARG A 51 15.98 2.27 9.37
CA ARG A 51 17.27 2.68 9.95
C ARG A 51 17.14 3.46 11.26
N THR A 52 15.96 4.01 11.57
CA THR A 52 15.76 4.89 12.74
C THR A 52 14.77 4.37 13.77
N ILE A 53 13.80 3.54 13.37
CA ILE A 53 12.80 2.97 14.29
C ILE A 53 12.99 1.44 14.36
N PRO A 54 12.83 0.80 15.53
CA PRO A 54 12.82 -0.65 15.63
C PRO A 54 11.81 -1.26 14.67
N THR A 55 12.26 -2.28 13.93
CA THR A 55 11.49 -2.94 12.87
C THR A 55 10.11 -3.42 13.31
N GLY A 56 9.97 -3.88 14.56
CA GLY A 56 8.66 -4.30 15.09
C GLY A 56 7.59 -3.21 15.07
N VAL A 57 7.94 -1.96 15.42
CA VAL A 57 7.00 -0.84 15.40
C VAL A 57 6.65 -0.45 13.97
N ILE A 58 7.63 -0.50 13.06
CA ILE A 58 7.42 -0.20 11.64
C ILE A 58 6.46 -1.20 11.02
N TYR A 59 6.70 -2.50 11.17
CA TYR A 59 5.83 -3.53 10.61
C TYR A 59 4.42 -3.47 11.21
N ALA A 60 4.28 -3.16 12.51
CA ALA A 60 2.98 -2.99 13.14
C ALA A 60 2.17 -1.84 12.50
N ILE A 61 2.79 -0.67 12.33
CA ILE A 61 2.14 0.50 11.71
C ILE A 61 1.89 0.26 10.23
N TRP A 62 2.89 -0.28 9.52
CA TRP A 62 2.81 -0.53 8.08
C TRP A 62 1.72 -1.55 7.75
N SER A 63 1.66 -2.70 8.42
CA SER A 63 0.56 -3.65 8.24
C SER A 63 -0.79 -3.06 8.63
N GLY A 64 -0.89 -2.39 9.78
CA GLY A 64 -2.16 -1.82 10.26
C GLY A 64 -2.71 -0.75 9.31
N ALA A 65 -1.88 0.22 8.93
CA ALA A 65 -2.27 1.28 8.02
C ALA A 65 -2.48 0.78 6.58
N GLY A 66 -1.64 -0.16 6.12
CA GLY A 66 -1.75 -0.78 4.80
C GLY A 66 -3.09 -1.49 4.63
N ILE A 67 -3.48 -2.33 5.58
CA ILE A 67 -4.77 -3.05 5.54
C ILE A 67 -5.95 -2.06 5.50
N VAL A 68 -5.95 -1.05 6.37
CA VAL A 68 -7.05 -0.06 6.43
C VAL A 68 -7.14 0.73 5.12
N LEU A 69 -6.01 1.21 4.58
CA LEU A 69 -6.01 2.02 3.37
C LEU A 69 -6.29 1.20 2.12
N ILE A 70 -5.69 0.02 1.96
CA ILE A 70 -5.97 -0.88 0.84
C ILE A 70 -7.44 -1.31 0.87
N GLY A 71 -7.99 -1.64 2.05
CA GLY A 71 -9.41 -1.94 2.23
C GLY A 71 -10.31 -0.76 1.86
N THR A 72 -9.97 0.44 2.32
CA THR A 72 -10.72 1.68 2.01
C THR A 72 -10.68 2.01 0.51
N VAL A 73 -9.53 1.87 -0.14
CA VAL A 73 -9.38 2.12 -1.57
C VAL A 73 -10.05 1.02 -2.40
N GLY A 74 -9.98 -0.24 -1.98
CA GLY A 74 -10.75 -1.34 -2.58
C GLY A 74 -12.26 -1.08 -2.55
N TRP A 75 -12.76 -0.51 -1.45
CA TRP A 75 -14.16 -0.13 -1.30
C TRP A 75 -14.55 1.09 -2.16
N LEU A 76 -13.76 2.17 -2.14
CA LEU A 76 -14.07 3.42 -2.83
C LEU A 76 -13.81 3.39 -4.35
N PHE A 77 -12.66 2.86 -4.78
CA PHE A 77 -12.23 2.89 -6.18
C PHE A 77 -12.64 1.65 -6.96
N LEU A 78 -12.64 0.49 -6.31
CA LEU A 78 -12.89 -0.78 -6.99
C LEU A 78 -14.35 -1.24 -6.90
N GLY A 79 -15.17 -0.58 -6.09
CA GLY A 79 -16.55 -0.98 -5.86
C GLY A 79 -16.68 -2.41 -5.29
N GLN A 80 -15.62 -2.96 -4.68
CA GLN A 80 -15.73 -4.19 -3.92
C GLN A 80 -16.69 -3.91 -2.76
N LYS A 81 -17.93 -4.38 -2.89
CA LYS A 81 -18.88 -4.43 -1.78
C LYS A 81 -18.15 -5.13 -0.64
N LEU A 82 -17.93 -4.37 0.43
CA LEU A 82 -17.36 -4.89 1.66
C LEU A 82 -18.44 -5.77 2.28
N ASP A 83 -18.57 -6.99 1.75
CA ASP A 83 -19.47 -7.99 2.28
C ASP A 83 -19.06 -8.25 3.73
N TRP A 84 -20.02 -8.16 4.63
CA TRP A 84 -19.94 -8.34 6.08
C TRP A 84 -18.90 -9.36 6.61
N PRO A 85 -18.65 -10.53 5.98
CA PRO A 85 -17.54 -11.42 6.34
C PRO A 85 -16.12 -10.81 6.28
N ALA A 86 -15.87 -9.76 5.50
CA ALA A 86 -14.56 -9.09 5.43
C ALA A 86 -14.28 -8.15 6.62
N LEU A 87 -15.33 -7.72 7.34
CA LEU A 87 -15.24 -6.92 8.56
C LEU A 87 -15.18 -7.79 9.84
N ALA A 88 -15.54 -9.07 9.73
CA ALA A 88 -15.60 -10.03 10.83
C ALA A 88 -14.39 -11.00 10.88
N GLY A 89 -13.40 -10.80 10.01
CA GLY A 89 -12.14 -11.56 9.99
C GLY A 89 -11.17 -11.14 11.09
#